data_AF-A0A1G1TFR4-F1
#
_entry.id   AF-A0A1G1TFR4-F1
#
_cell.length_a   1.000
_cell.length_b   1.000
_cell.length_c   1.000
_cell.angle_alpha   90.00
_cell.angle_beta   90.00
_cell.angle_gamma   90.00
#
_symmetry.space_group_name_H-M   'P 1'
#
loop_
_entity.id
_entity.type
_entity.pdbx_description
1 polymer ?
#
loop_
_entity_poly.entity_id
_entity_poly.type
_entity_poly.pdbx_seq_one_letter_code
_entity_poly.pdbx_strand_id
1 'polypeptide(L)'
;PGPQGGPGGPRGGQVQVLTDVHGTLTAYQSLNDEQVYDAFVLRADGGAPADTVHFPHHLGQQLLAAAKAGSTVTVSGFRQAGPNGRSHFHFVGLTSGSQSVADARPTPPATPPTETSATVRGTVRELRRGPNGRVRSLVLSDQTVLQLSPVAVEQLADKLTVGASLEATGTLRAAHPGEALATTTPARVVHAETLTLGGNKYLMR
;
A
#
# COMPACT_ATOMS: atom_id res chain seq x y z
N PRO A 1 1.81 -48.86 11.34
CA PRO A 1 2.69 -47.93 12.09
C PRO A 1 3.62 -47.18 11.11
N GLY A 2 3.14 -46.06 10.56
CA GLY A 2 3.97 -45.11 9.80
C GLY A 2 4.35 -43.94 10.71
N PRO A 3 5.60 -43.46 10.71
CA PRO A 3 5.98 -42.34 11.57
C PRO A 3 5.39 -41.02 11.04
N GLN A 4 4.88 -40.25 12.01
CA GLN A 4 4.25 -38.95 11.90
C GLN A 4 5.12 -37.91 11.19
N GLY A 5 4.49 -37.12 10.31
CA GLY A 5 5.02 -35.85 9.85
C GLY A 5 5.17 -34.88 11.02
N GLY A 6 6.40 -34.44 11.26
CA GLY A 6 6.71 -33.45 12.29
C GLY A 6 6.21 -32.05 11.91
N PRO A 7 5.88 -31.20 12.90
CA PRO A 7 5.35 -29.87 12.70
C PRO A 7 6.38 -28.96 12.00
N GLY A 8 5.89 -28.18 11.02
CA GLY A 8 6.69 -27.21 10.28
C GLY A 8 7.45 -26.28 11.21
N GLY A 9 8.79 -26.35 11.13
CA GLY A 9 9.68 -25.45 11.85
C GLY A 9 9.44 -23.98 11.47
N PRO A 10 9.88 -23.04 12.32
CA PRO A 10 9.78 -21.62 12.05
C PRO A 10 10.44 -21.29 10.72
N ARG A 11 9.73 -20.57 9.83
CA ARG A 11 10.29 -20.02 8.60
C ARG A 11 11.41 -19.05 8.99
N GLY A 12 12.65 -19.54 9.04
CA GLY A 12 13.82 -18.71 9.26
C GLY A 12 13.87 -17.61 8.20
N GLY A 13 14.01 -16.35 8.63
CA GLY A 13 14.22 -15.23 7.71
C GLY A 13 15.42 -15.54 6.84
N GLN A 14 15.23 -15.50 5.52
CA GLN A 14 16.34 -15.65 4.59
C GLN A 14 17.26 -14.44 4.74
N VAL A 15 18.58 -14.67 4.82
CA VAL A 15 19.56 -13.60 4.78
C VAL A 15 19.47 -12.94 3.39
N GLN A 16 19.28 -11.62 3.38
CA GLN A 16 19.18 -10.83 2.14
C GLN A 16 20.47 -10.03 1.93
N VAL A 17 20.92 -9.95 0.68
CA VAL A 17 22.08 -9.13 0.32
C VAL A 17 21.63 -7.68 0.20
N LEU A 18 22.22 -6.81 1.01
CA LEU A 18 22.02 -5.37 0.91
C LEU A 18 22.84 -4.83 -0.27
N THR A 19 22.24 -3.93 -1.03
CA THR A 19 22.84 -3.22 -2.15
C THR A 19 22.71 -1.73 -1.89
N ASP A 20 23.81 -1.02 -2.01
CA ASP A 20 23.83 0.44 -1.98
C ASP A 20 23.81 0.97 -3.42
N VAL A 21 22.84 1.83 -3.70
CA VAL A 21 22.65 2.44 -5.02
C VAL A 21 22.76 3.95 -4.87
N HIS A 22 23.77 4.53 -5.51
CA HIS A 22 23.93 5.97 -5.61
C HIS A 22 23.20 6.50 -6.86
N GLY A 23 22.45 7.58 -6.70
CA GLY A 23 21.70 8.16 -7.81
C GLY A 23 20.86 9.36 -7.44
N THR A 24 19.99 9.78 -8.35
CA THR A 24 19.06 10.91 -8.15
C THR A 24 17.65 10.39 -7.91
N LEU A 25 17.00 10.82 -6.82
CA LEU A 25 15.58 10.60 -6.60
C LEU A 25 14.80 11.50 -7.57
N THR A 26 13.97 10.91 -8.42
CA THR A 26 13.29 11.67 -9.50
C THR A 26 11.84 11.98 -9.20
N ALA A 27 11.10 11.07 -8.54
CA ALA A 27 9.71 11.29 -8.18
C ALA A 27 9.29 10.35 -7.05
N TYR A 28 8.41 10.82 -6.16
CA TYR A 28 7.66 9.97 -5.25
C TYR A 28 6.39 9.46 -5.93
N GLN A 29 5.94 8.26 -5.57
CA GLN A 29 4.78 7.59 -6.16
C GLN A 29 3.90 6.96 -5.06
N SER A 30 2.60 7.01 -5.27
CA SER A 30 1.61 6.25 -4.51
C SER A 30 1.14 5.07 -5.37
N LEU A 31 1.64 3.88 -5.05
CA LEU A 31 1.27 2.64 -5.73
C LEU A 31 0.18 1.87 -4.98
N ASN A 32 -0.33 2.44 -3.89
CA ASN A 32 -1.45 1.91 -3.11
C ASN A 32 -2.80 2.58 -3.46
N ASP A 33 -3.87 2.02 -2.92
CA ASP A 33 -5.23 2.56 -3.08
C ASP A 33 -5.48 3.82 -2.26
N GLU A 34 -4.59 4.04 -1.31
CA GLU A 34 -4.70 4.93 -0.18
C GLU A 34 -4.15 6.33 -0.48
N GLN A 35 -3.54 6.51 -1.66
CA GLN A 35 -2.87 7.74 -2.07
C GLN A 35 -1.83 8.21 -1.06
N VAL A 36 -1.16 7.26 -0.41
CA VAL A 36 0.00 7.50 0.47
C VAL A 36 1.25 7.18 -0.33
N TYR A 37 2.31 7.97 -0.18
CA TYR A 37 3.58 7.62 -0.81
C TYR A 37 4.16 6.35 -0.18
N ASP A 38 4.46 5.36 -1.02
CA ASP A 38 5.05 4.07 -0.66
C ASP A 38 6.18 3.64 -1.62
N ALA A 39 6.48 4.49 -2.61
CA ALA A 39 7.59 4.28 -3.51
C ALA A 39 8.19 5.60 -3.99
N PHE A 40 9.43 5.54 -4.46
CA PHE A 40 10.04 6.60 -5.26
C PHE A 40 10.85 6.00 -6.41
N VAL A 41 11.11 6.81 -7.43
CA VAL A 41 11.92 6.43 -8.59
C VAL A 41 13.33 6.93 -8.41
N LEU A 42 14.29 6.02 -8.41
CA LEU A 42 15.71 6.30 -8.33
C LEU A 42 16.35 6.13 -9.70
N ARG A 43 16.99 7.18 -10.20
CA ARG A 43 17.88 7.08 -11.36
C ARG A 43 19.30 6.85 -10.85
N ALA A 44 19.78 5.62 -10.95
CA ALA A 44 21.14 5.29 -10.56
C ALA A 44 22.17 5.99 -11.47
N ASP A 45 23.32 6.31 -10.90
CA ASP A 45 24.45 6.82 -11.67
C ASP A 45 24.99 5.75 -12.62
N GLY A 46 25.59 6.17 -13.73
CA GLY A 46 26.13 5.25 -14.74
C GLY A 46 25.15 4.80 -15.82
N GLY A 47 23.98 5.45 -15.93
CA GLY A 47 23.08 5.31 -17.08
C GLY A 47 22.15 4.08 -17.06
N ALA A 48 22.07 3.38 -15.93
CA ALA A 48 21.08 2.33 -15.72
C ALA A 48 19.64 2.90 -15.82
N PRO A 49 18.65 2.08 -16.24
CA PRO A 49 17.25 2.50 -16.22
C PRO A 49 16.83 2.87 -14.80
N ALA A 50 15.91 3.83 -14.69
CA ALA A 50 15.38 4.22 -13.39
C ALA A 50 14.65 3.04 -12.73
N ASP A 51 14.86 2.89 -11.43
CA ASP A 51 14.32 1.79 -10.63
C ASP A 51 13.28 2.30 -9.64
N THR A 52 12.27 1.50 -9.35
CA THR A 52 11.24 1.84 -8.36
C THR A 52 11.62 1.23 -7.02
N VAL A 53 11.92 2.09 -6.06
CA VAL A 53 12.25 1.72 -4.68
C VAL A 53 10.97 1.79 -3.84
N HIS A 54 10.57 0.65 -3.28
CA HIS A 54 9.43 0.56 -2.38
C HIS A 54 9.88 0.76 -0.93
N PHE A 55 9.16 1.60 -0.19
CA PHE A 55 9.42 1.87 1.20
C PHE A 55 8.14 1.73 2.05
N PRO A 56 8.26 1.39 3.35
CA PRO A 56 7.11 1.37 4.24
C PRO A 56 6.44 2.74 4.37
N HIS A 57 5.12 2.77 4.26
CA HIS A 57 4.29 3.98 4.32
C HIS A 57 4.59 4.95 5.48
N HIS A 58 5.00 4.44 6.66
CA HIS A 58 5.34 5.25 7.83
C HIS A 58 6.62 6.09 7.67
N LEU A 59 7.46 5.80 6.67
CA LEU A 59 8.66 6.57 6.37
C LEU A 59 8.39 7.75 5.42
N GLY A 60 7.18 7.87 4.87
CA GLY A 60 6.87 8.86 3.84
C GLY A 60 7.24 10.29 4.24
N GLN A 61 6.87 10.73 5.45
CA GLN A 61 7.18 12.07 5.94
C GLN A 61 8.69 12.29 6.14
N GLN A 62 9.38 11.30 6.71
CA GLN A 62 10.83 11.39 6.96
C GLN A 62 11.60 11.45 5.65
N LEU A 63 11.21 10.64 4.66
CA LEU A 63 11.85 10.62 3.34
C LEU A 63 11.64 11.95 2.60
N LEU A 64 10.42 12.50 2.57
CA LEU A 64 10.16 13.80 1.94
C LEU A 64 10.90 14.97 2.61
N ALA A 65 11.15 14.88 3.91
CA ALA A 65 11.93 15.87 4.64
C ALA A 65 13.44 15.73 4.34
N ALA A 66 13.95 14.51 4.22
CA ALA A 66 15.37 14.23 4.00
C ALA A 66 15.81 14.41 2.53
N ALA A 67 14.95 14.11 1.56
CA ALA A 67 15.25 14.19 0.14
C ALA A 67 14.02 14.59 -0.68
N LYS A 68 14.21 15.52 -1.63
CA LYS A 68 13.16 15.90 -2.58
C LYS A 68 13.46 15.29 -3.95
N ALA A 69 12.48 15.34 -4.84
CA ALA A 69 12.74 15.07 -6.25
C ALA A 69 13.86 16.01 -6.77
N GLY A 70 14.85 15.43 -7.44
CA GLY A 70 16.09 16.08 -7.86
C GLY A 70 17.27 15.91 -6.90
N SER A 71 17.07 15.39 -5.68
CA SER A 71 18.16 15.17 -4.72
C SER A 71 19.02 13.96 -5.10
N THR A 72 20.35 14.12 -4.99
CA THR A 72 21.30 13.01 -5.04
C THR A 72 21.30 12.28 -3.71
N VAL A 73 21.13 10.97 -3.74
CA VAL A 73 20.97 10.12 -2.57
C VAL A 73 21.72 8.80 -2.74
N THR A 74 22.16 8.24 -1.62
CA THR A 74 22.55 6.83 -1.54
C THR A 74 21.41 6.05 -0.91
N VAL A 75 20.89 5.06 -1.60
CA VAL A 75 19.80 4.21 -1.13
C VAL A 75 20.34 2.81 -0.87
N SER A 76 20.16 2.35 0.36
CA SER A 76 20.45 0.97 0.77
C SER A 76 19.17 0.16 0.74
N GLY A 77 19.22 -1.01 0.12
CA GLY A 77 18.06 -1.90 0.06
C GLY A 77 18.38 -3.26 -0.52
N PHE A 78 17.37 -4.10 -0.68
CA PHE A 78 17.54 -5.45 -1.23
C PHE A 78 16.50 -5.73 -2.30
N ARG A 79 16.85 -6.61 -3.25
CA ARG A 79 15.93 -7.07 -4.27
C ARG A 79 15.19 -8.31 -3.81
N GLN A 80 13.85 -8.25 -3.83
CA GLN A 80 13.01 -9.39 -3.53
C GLN A 80 12.15 -9.73 -4.75
N ALA A 81 12.16 -11.00 -5.14
CA ALA A 81 11.25 -11.49 -6.18
C ALA A 81 9.84 -11.59 -5.60
N GLY A 82 8.89 -10.91 -6.23
CA GLY A 82 7.48 -11.03 -5.94
C GLY A 82 6.89 -12.34 -6.49
N PRO A 83 5.68 -12.73 -6.05
CA PRO A 83 4.98 -13.93 -6.55
C PRO A 83 4.72 -13.93 -8.06
N ASN A 84 4.79 -12.76 -8.70
CA ASN A 84 4.62 -12.53 -10.13
C ASN A 84 5.95 -12.66 -10.92
N GLY A 85 7.04 -13.07 -10.26
CA GLY A 85 8.38 -13.16 -10.85
C GLY A 85 9.07 -11.81 -11.07
N ARG A 86 8.44 -10.69 -10.70
CA ARG A 86 9.05 -9.36 -10.80
C ARG A 86 9.87 -9.07 -9.55
N SER A 87 11.09 -8.58 -9.74
CA SER A 87 11.94 -8.15 -8.63
C SER A 87 11.61 -6.71 -8.26
N HIS A 88 11.35 -6.46 -6.98
CA HIS A 88 11.14 -5.14 -6.41
C HIS A 88 12.34 -4.78 -5.52
N PHE A 89 12.77 -3.52 -5.56
CA PHE A 89 13.81 -3.01 -4.67
C PHE A 89 13.15 -2.52 -3.39
N HIS A 90 13.43 -3.19 -2.27
CA HIS A 90 12.93 -2.85 -0.95
C HIS A 90 13.91 -1.96 -0.21
N PHE A 91 13.38 -0.86 0.30
CA PHE A 91 14.11 0.13 1.06
C PHE A 91 14.58 -0.40 2.43
N VAL A 92 15.80 -0.07 2.80
CA VAL A 92 16.34 -0.25 4.16
C VAL A 92 16.89 1.06 4.71
N GLY A 93 17.48 1.90 3.87
CA GLY A 93 18.00 3.20 4.29
C GLY A 93 18.24 4.18 3.15
N LEU A 94 18.30 5.46 3.48
CA LEU A 94 18.60 6.58 2.58
C LEU A 94 19.59 7.49 3.27
N THR A 95 20.59 7.96 2.53
CA THR A 95 21.45 9.07 2.95
C THR A 95 21.45 10.15 1.88
N SER A 96 21.22 11.39 2.31
CA SER A 96 21.13 12.59 1.48
C SER A 96 21.94 13.71 2.15
N GLY A 97 23.21 13.85 1.76
CA GLY A 97 24.14 14.76 2.43
C GLY A 97 24.32 14.41 3.91
N SER A 98 23.87 15.29 4.81
CA SER A 98 23.93 15.07 6.27
C SER A 98 22.68 14.40 6.85
N GLN A 99 21.63 14.20 6.04
CA GLN A 99 20.39 13.55 6.48
C GLN A 99 20.46 12.05 6.21
N SER A 100 20.01 11.24 7.16
CA SER A 100 19.86 9.80 6.97
C SER A 100 18.51 9.34 7.52
N VAL A 101 17.87 8.43 6.79
CA VAL A 101 16.60 7.79 7.16
C VAL A 101 16.83 6.30 7.07
N ALA A 102 16.50 5.57 8.12
CA ALA A 102 16.58 4.11 8.14
C ALA A 102 15.18 3.52 8.34
N ASP A 103 14.94 2.35 7.77
CA ASP A 103 13.73 1.58 8.07
C ASP A 103 13.82 1.03 9.48
N ALA A 104 13.25 1.78 10.41
CA ALA A 104 13.00 1.34 11.77
C ALA A 104 11.55 0.91 11.92
N ARG A 105 11.33 -0.14 12.72
CA ARG A 105 9.99 -0.59 13.07
C ARG A 105 9.21 0.60 13.68
N PRO A 106 7.97 0.87 13.23
CA PRO A 106 7.15 1.91 13.83
C PRO A 106 6.96 1.64 15.33
N THR A 107 7.11 2.70 16.14
CA THR A 107 6.68 2.64 17.54
C THR A 107 5.15 2.60 17.56
N PRO A 108 4.51 1.58 18.15
CA PRO A 108 3.07 1.54 18.27
C PRO A 108 2.57 2.78 19.02
N PRO A 109 1.46 3.40 18.60
CA PRO A 109 0.89 4.51 19.35
C PRO A 109 0.44 4.01 20.73
N ALA A 110 0.63 4.84 21.76
CA ALA A 110 0.25 4.51 23.14
C ALA A 110 -1.26 4.30 23.31
N THR A 111 -2.06 4.85 22.40
CA THR A 111 -3.50 4.66 22.33
C THR A 111 -3.85 4.22 20.92
N PRO A 112 -4.65 3.15 20.75
CA PRO A 112 -5.13 2.75 19.44
C PRO A 112 -5.94 3.90 18.81
N PRO A 113 -5.82 4.11 17.49
CA PRO A 113 -6.61 5.13 16.81
C PRO A 113 -8.11 4.83 17.00
N THR A 114 -8.90 5.88 17.25
CA THR A 114 -10.36 5.77 17.34
C THR A 114 -10.92 5.43 15.96
N GLU A 115 -11.62 4.30 15.87
CA GLU A 115 -12.35 3.94 14.66
C GLU A 115 -13.51 4.90 14.43
N THR A 116 -13.58 5.48 13.23
CA THR A 116 -14.66 6.38 12.85
C THR A 116 -15.59 5.64 11.91
N SER A 117 -16.83 5.37 12.34
CA SER A 117 -17.82 4.76 11.45
C SER A 117 -18.19 5.71 10.31
N ALA A 118 -18.36 5.16 9.11
CA ALA A 118 -18.73 5.88 7.91
C ALA A 118 -19.87 5.14 7.19
N THR A 119 -20.80 5.93 6.66
CA THR A 119 -21.78 5.47 5.67
C THR A 119 -21.50 6.17 4.36
N VAL A 120 -21.46 5.41 3.28
CA VAL A 120 -21.12 5.89 1.94
C VAL A 120 -22.23 5.46 0.99
N ARG A 121 -22.68 6.37 0.13
CA ARG A 121 -23.65 6.10 -0.92
C ARG A 121 -23.14 6.70 -2.20
N GLY A 122 -23.19 5.94 -3.29
CA GLY A 122 -22.71 6.45 -4.56
C GLY A 122 -22.74 5.41 -5.66
N THR A 123 -22.21 5.80 -6.80
CA THR A 123 -22.12 4.97 -7.99
C THR A 123 -20.68 4.56 -8.20
N VAL A 124 -20.45 3.29 -8.54
CA VAL A 124 -19.12 2.77 -8.86
C VAL A 124 -18.62 3.45 -10.12
N ARG A 125 -17.52 4.19 -9.99
CA ARG A 125 -16.81 4.79 -11.11
C ARG A 125 -15.75 3.86 -11.67
N GLU A 126 -15.06 3.13 -10.80
CA GLU A 126 -13.95 2.26 -11.19
C GLU A 126 -13.83 1.05 -10.27
N LEU A 127 -13.40 -0.08 -10.83
CA LEU A 127 -13.05 -1.30 -10.11
C LEU A 127 -11.52 -1.43 -10.07
N ARG A 128 -10.90 -1.19 -8.93
CA ARG A 128 -9.44 -1.33 -8.78
C ARG A 128 -9.08 -2.78 -8.47
N ARG A 129 -8.15 -3.32 -9.25
CA ARG A 129 -7.67 -4.70 -9.12
C ARG A 129 -6.30 -4.73 -8.46
N GLY A 130 -6.11 -5.71 -7.58
CA GLY A 130 -4.81 -5.99 -6.97
C GLY A 130 -3.85 -6.70 -7.94
N PRO A 131 -2.61 -6.96 -7.51
CA PRO A 131 -1.60 -7.64 -8.31
C PRO A 131 -1.99 -9.06 -8.77
N ASN A 132 -2.94 -9.69 -8.09
CA ASN A 132 -3.52 -11.00 -8.44
C ASN A 132 -4.62 -10.91 -9.51
N GLY A 133 -4.91 -9.72 -10.05
CA GLY A 133 -5.97 -9.48 -11.03
C GLY A 133 -7.39 -9.47 -10.47
N ARG A 134 -7.56 -9.72 -9.16
CA ARG A 134 -8.86 -9.69 -8.46
C ARG A 134 -9.18 -8.25 -8.05
N VAL A 135 -10.46 -7.90 -8.03
CA VAL A 135 -10.89 -6.60 -7.51
C VAL A 135 -10.51 -6.52 -6.02
N ARG A 136 -10.04 -5.36 -5.58
CA ARG A 136 -9.64 -5.09 -4.20
C ARG A 136 -10.44 -3.96 -3.59
N SER A 137 -10.73 -2.95 -4.41
CA SER A 137 -11.45 -1.76 -4.00
C SER A 137 -12.32 -1.21 -5.13
N LEU A 138 -13.37 -0.51 -4.74
CA LEU A 138 -14.23 0.24 -5.65
C LEU A 138 -13.93 1.72 -5.47
N VAL A 139 -13.82 2.47 -6.55
CA VAL A 139 -13.79 3.92 -6.50
C VAL A 139 -15.17 4.43 -6.88
N LEU A 140 -15.77 5.24 -6.02
CA LEU A 140 -17.06 5.86 -6.27
C LEU A 140 -16.91 7.17 -7.07
N SER A 141 -18.03 7.70 -7.55
CA SER A 141 -18.09 8.95 -8.31
C SER A 141 -17.52 10.16 -7.57
N ASP A 142 -17.61 10.19 -6.23
CA ASP A 142 -17.07 11.22 -5.34
C ASP A 142 -15.58 10.99 -4.98
N GLN A 143 -14.92 10.03 -5.64
CA GLN A 143 -13.55 9.57 -5.36
C GLN A 143 -13.37 8.86 -4.01
N THR A 144 -14.44 8.50 -3.30
CA THR A 144 -14.36 7.61 -2.14
C THR A 144 -13.89 6.22 -2.58
N VAL A 145 -12.88 5.68 -1.91
CA VAL A 145 -12.34 4.34 -2.12
C VAL A 145 -12.97 3.41 -1.11
N LEU A 146 -13.79 2.47 -1.58
CA LEU A 146 -14.40 1.44 -0.77
C LEU A 146 -13.54 0.18 -0.84
N GLN A 147 -12.87 -0.17 0.26
CA GLN A 147 -12.12 -1.42 0.36
C GLN A 147 -13.07 -2.54 0.78
N LEU A 148 -13.01 -3.64 0.04
CA LEU A 148 -13.87 -4.80 0.23
C LEU A 148 -13.04 -5.96 0.77
N SER A 149 -13.64 -6.83 1.58
CA SER A 149 -12.96 -8.07 1.98
C SER A 149 -12.73 -8.95 0.74
N PRO A 150 -11.57 -9.65 0.63
CA PRO A 150 -11.28 -10.49 -0.54
C PRO A 150 -12.38 -11.52 -0.83
N VAL A 151 -12.95 -12.09 0.23
CA VAL A 151 -14.05 -13.06 0.15
C VAL A 151 -15.32 -12.43 -0.40
N ALA A 152 -15.69 -11.23 0.08
CA ALA A 152 -16.89 -10.53 -0.41
C ALA A 152 -16.77 -10.13 -1.88
N VAL A 153 -15.57 -9.72 -2.32
CA VAL A 153 -15.32 -9.43 -3.74
C VAL A 153 -15.58 -10.66 -4.60
N GLU A 154 -15.06 -11.83 -4.21
CA GLU A 154 -15.23 -13.05 -4.99
C GLU A 154 -16.69 -13.47 -5.12
N GLN A 155 -17.46 -13.36 -4.03
CA GLN A 155 -18.88 -13.70 -4.04
C GLN A 155 -19.76 -12.70 -4.80
N LEU A 156 -19.32 -11.43 -4.88
CA LEU A 156 -20.08 -10.34 -5.49
C LEU A 156 -19.52 -9.90 -6.85
N ALA A 157 -18.50 -10.57 -7.38
CA ALA A 157 -17.78 -10.17 -8.59
C ALA A 157 -18.72 -9.92 -9.79
N ASP A 158 -19.73 -10.78 -9.97
CA ASP A 158 -20.69 -10.68 -11.08
C ASP A 158 -21.67 -9.50 -10.92
N LYS A 159 -21.82 -8.98 -9.69
CA LYS A 159 -22.73 -7.86 -9.39
C LYS A 159 -21.99 -6.53 -9.33
N LEU A 160 -20.69 -6.55 -9.05
CA LEU A 160 -19.84 -5.37 -8.97
C LEU A 160 -19.48 -4.89 -10.39
N THR A 161 -20.24 -3.93 -10.89
CA THR A 161 -20.04 -3.33 -12.21
C THR A 161 -19.86 -1.82 -12.10
N VAL A 162 -19.08 -1.25 -13.02
CA VAL A 162 -18.99 0.21 -13.17
C VAL A 162 -20.37 0.74 -13.56
N GLY A 163 -20.81 1.80 -12.89
CA GLY A 163 -22.16 2.37 -13.02
C GLY A 163 -23.19 1.83 -12.03
N ALA A 164 -22.86 0.79 -11.25
CA ALA A 164 -23.75 0.29 -10.22
C ALA A 164 -23.87 1.27 -9.04
N SER A 165 -25.10 1.54 -8.60
CA SER A 165 -25.36 2.29 -7.36
C SER A 165 -25.33 1.36 -6.16
N LEU A 166 -24.62 1.78 -5.12
CA LEU A 166 -24.47 1.04 -3.87
C LEU A 166 -24.52 1.95 -2.65
N GLU A 167 -24.78 1.33 -1.52
CA GLU A 167 -24.63 1.92 -0.20
C GLU A 167 -23.73 1.00 0.63
N ALA A 168 -22.80 1.55 1.40
CA ALA A 168 -21.93 0.76 2.25
C ALA A 168 -21.79 1.42 3.62
N THR A 169 -21.62 0.60 4.64
CA THR A 169 -21.23 1.04 5.97
C THR A 169 -19.92 0.38 6.36
N GLY A 170 -19.13 1.05 7.17
CA GLY A 170 -17.92 0.47 7.75
C GLY A 170 -17.09 1.52 8.47
N THR A 171 -15.78 1.33 8.50
CA THR A 171 -14.86 2.22 9.22
C THR A 171 -14.03 3.04 8.25
N LEU A 172 -13.92 4.34 8.53
CA LEU A 172 -13.01 5.23 7.84
C LEU A 172 -11.59 4.91 8.28
N ARG A 173 -10.70 4.70 7.32
CA ARG A 173 -9.28 4.51 7.58
C ARG A 173 -8.71 5.78 8.20
N ALA A 174 -8.10 5.65 9.37
CA ALA A 174 -7.35 6.72 10.01
C ALA A 174 -5.95 6.83 9.40
N ALA A 175 -5.43 8.06 9.29
CA ALA A 175 -4.05 8.26 8.88
C ALA A 175 -3.10 7.69 9.94
N HIS A 176 -2.07 6.96 9.51
CA HIS A 176 -1.05 6.45 10.43
C HIS A 176 0.07 7.47 10.63
N PRO A 177 0.70 7.52 11.81
CA PRO A 177 1.86 8.37 12.04
C PRO A 177 2.97 8.12 11.00
N GLY A 178 3.55 9.20 10.47
CA GLY A 178 4.64 9.14 9.49
C GLY A 178 4.21 8.95 8.04
N GLU A 179 2.92 8.67 7.77
CA GLU A 179 2.40 8.62 6.40
C GLU A 179 2.44 9.99 5.73
N ALA A 180 2.87 10.02 4.45
CA ALA A 180 2.79 11.20 3.61
C ALA A 180 1.77 11.00 2.49
N LEU A 181 0.78 11.88 2.42
CA LEU A 181 -0.23 11.85 1.35
C LEU A 181 0.36 12.34 0.03
N ALA A 182 0.03 11.64 -1.06
CA ALA A 182 0.43 11.99 -2.42
C ALA A 182 -0.42 13.11 -3.03
N THR A 183 -1.51 13.49 -2.37
CA THR A 183 -2.46 14.51 -2.81
C THR A 183 -2.90 15.39 -1.64
N THR A 184 -3.22 16.64 -1.95
CA THR A 184 -3.84 17.59 -1.00
C THR A 184 -5.30 17.27 -0.71
N THR A 185 -5.93 16.41 -1.51
CA THR A 185 -7.31 15.96 -1.35
C THR A 185 -7.32 14.45 -1.12
N PRO A 186 -7.13 14.00 0.13
CA PRO A 186 -7.05 12.57 0.43
C PRO A 186 -8.36 11.87 0.05
N ALA A 187 -8.23 10.75 -0.65
CA ALA A 187 -9.37 9.89 -0.91
C ALA A 187 -9.92 9.36 0.43
N ARG A 188 -11.24 9.43 0.61
CA ARG A 188 -11.89 8.78 1.75
C ARG A 188 -11.77 7.28 1.55
N VAL A 189 -10.97 6.59 2.35
CA VAL A 189 -10.83 5.15 2.29
C VAL A 189 -11.71 4.53 3.37
N VAL A 190 -12.71 3.76 2.97
CA VAL A 190 -13.65 3.10 3.90
C VAL A 190 -13.48 1.60 3.78
N HIS A 191 -13.17 0.94 4.90
CA HIS A 191 -13.22 -0.51 5.02
C HIS A 191 -14.67 -0.91 5.19
N ALA A 192 -15.25 -1.49 4.16
CA ALA A 192 -16.65 -1.82 4.17
C ALA A 192 -16.93 -3.07 5.01
N GLU A 193 -17.89 -2.94 5.91
CA GLU A 193 -18.43 -4.03 6.71
C GLU A 193 -19.74 -4.52 6.11
N THR A 194 -20.56 -3.62 5.55
CA THR A 194 -21.78 -4.00 4.85
C THR A 194 -21.89 -3.30 3.50
N LEU A 195 -22.52 -3.99 2.52
CA LEU A 195 -22.84 -3.47 1.20
C LEU A 195 -24.30 -3.68 0.89
N THR A 196 -25.01 -2.65 0.48
CA THR A 196 -26.31 -2.77 -0.16
C THR A 196 -26.13 -2.57 -1.65
N LEU A 197 -26.48 -3.58 -2.44
CA LEU A 197 -26.39 -3.57 -3.89
C LEU A 197 -27.65 -4.19 -4.48
N GLY A 198 -28.33 -3.48 -5.38
CA GLY A 198 -29.58 -3.95 -5.99
C GLY A 198 -30.68 -4.28 -4.97
N GLY A 199 -30.75 -3.53 -3.86
CA GLY A 199 -31.72 -3.72 -2.79
C GLY A 199 -31.37 -4.80 -1.77
N ASN A 200 -30.33 -5.60 -1.98
CA ASN A 200 -29.88 -6.63 -1.06
C ASN A 200 -28.70 -6.14 -0.22
N LYS A 201 -28.76 -6.39 1.11
CA LYS A 201 -27.66 -6.08 2.03
C LYS A 201 -26.79 -7.33 2.26
N TYR A 202 -25.49 -7.15 2.07
CA TYR A 202 -24.43 -8.14 2.21
C TYR A 202 -23.51 -7.75 3.36
N LEU A 203 -22.98 -8.74 4.05
CA LEU A 203 -22.01 -8.57 5.12
C LEU A 203 -20.63 -9.00 4.61
N MET A 204 -19.62 -8.17 4.87
CA MET A 204 -18.25 -8.37 4.41
C MET A 204 -17.40 -8.89 5.57
N ARG A 205 -17.44 -10.20 5.82
CA ARG A 205 -16.57 -10.88 6.79
C ARG A 205 -16.11 -12.22 6.25
#